data_AF-A0A564YEJ9-F1
#
_entry.id   AF-A0A564YEJ9-F1
#
_cell.length_a   1.000
_cell.length_b   1.000
_cell.length_c   1.000
_cell.angle_alpha   90.00
_cell.angle_beta   90.00
_cell.angle_gamma   90.00
#
_symmetry.space_group_name_H-M   'P 1'
#
loop_
_entity.id
_entity.type
_entity.pdbx_description
1 polymer ?
#
loop_
_entity_poly.entity_id
_entity_poly.type
_entity_poly.pdbx_seq_one_letter_code
_entity_poly.pdbx_strand_id
1 'polypeptide(L)'
;QVIERLSQQLAAAKLSAQQATAEAENAQRKAASWATEQSAANSEQSQRDSETIAALKDDLKTAIDEKEMLQQRAQQLESDLMTKIKVYKTEVERAQTAEEVCKQEHLTIINRLSQENQDLKMALKEAGQAQPRSPTFDESANHNLKQEVDILKKELDKRDVVIAKLEKECQEKHVRKLEALQVQLRRYEEEVANLNRVLDEQRKGIEDRDNLVRQMRAESQKTGGQAELEQLQAEHSRCGQQIQAKQQQLETLMQQLEQQAEEILTTKIEALTASMCEKDANIALIQTAGPQNASSNSTVQKLMSEKETIQTQLRQLTFARDALAEQRKAR
;
A
#
# COMPACT_ATOMS: atom_id res chain seq x y z
N GLN A 1 -39.07 -41.04 -63.69
CA GLN A 1 -37.71 -40.51 -63.94
C GLN A 1 -37.54 -39.05 -63.50
N VAL A 2 -38.22 -38.04 -64.07
CA VAL A 2 -38.04 -36.63 -63.63
C VAL A 2 -38.56 -36.39 -62.20
N ILE A 3 -39.72 -36.97 -61.86
CA ILE A 3 -40.35 -36.80 -60.54
C ILE A 3 -39.49 -37.40 -59.42
N GLU A 4 -38.94 -38.62 -59.58
CA GLU A 4 -38.07 -39.24 -58.57
C GLU A 4 -36.79 -38.43 -58.31
N ARG A 5 -36.23 -37.83 -59.36
CA ARG A 5 -35.01 -37.03 -59.26
C ARG A 5 -35.25 -35.73 -58.49
N LEU A 6 -36.40 -35.10 -58.73
CA LEU A 6 -36.86 -33.94 -57.97
C LEU A 6 -37.17 -34.32 -56.50
N SER A 7 -37.76 -35.49 -56.26
CA SER A 7 -38.00 -35.99 -54.90
C SER A 7 -36.70 -36.25 -54.12
N GLN A 8 -35.66 -36.80 -54.76
CA GLN A 8 -34.35 -36.98 -54.13
C GLN A 8 -33.64 -35.65 -53.84
N GLN A 9 -33.71 -34.69 -54.76
CA GLN A 9 -33.16 -33.35 -54.54
C GLN A 9 -33.87 -32.62 -53.42
N LEU A 10 -35.20 -32.73 -53.34
CA LEU A 10 -35.99 -32.16 -52.25
C LEU A 10 -35.65 -32.80 -50.90
N ALA A 11 -35.42 -34.12 -50.86
CA ALA A 11 -35.00 -34.83 -49.66
C ALA A 11 -33.61 -34.40 -49.18
N ALA A 12 -32.65 -34.27 -50.10
CA ALA A 12 -31.31 -33.79 -49.79
C ALA A 12 -31.30 -32.33 -49.31
N ALA A 13 -32.08 -31.45 -49.97
CA ALA A 13 -32.23 -30.07 -49.55
C ALA A 13 -32.88 -29.96 -48.16
N LYS A 14 -33.88 -30.80 -47.85
CA LYS A 14 -34.46 -30.87 -46.50
C LYS A 14 -33.43 -31.33 -45.45
N LEU A 15 -32.61 -32.33 -45.76
CA LEU A 15 -31.60 -32.83 -44.84
C LEU A 15 -30.52 -31.76 -44.56
N SER A 16 -30.06 -31.08 -45.61
CA SER A 16 -29.10 -29.99 -45.50
C SER A 16 -29.65 -28.80 -44.72
N ALA A 17 -30.92 -28.44 -44.97
CA ALA A 17 -31.60 -27.40 -44.21
C ALA A 17 -31.71 -27.78 -42.72
N GLN A 18 -32.02 -29.05 -42.42
CA GLN A 18 -32.08 -29.56 -41.04
C GLN A 18 -30.73 -29.52 -40.34
N GLN A 19 -29.64 -29.88 -41.03
CA GLN A 19 -28.28 -29.78 -40.48
C GLN A 19 -27.87 -28.33 -40.24
N ALA A 20 -28.13 -27.42 -41.18
CA ALA A 20 -27.84 -26.01 -41.01
C ALA A 20 -28.63 -25.39 -39.82
N THR A 21 -29.89 -25.78 -39.63
CA THR A 21 -30.64 -25.35 -38.43
C THR A 21 -30.05 -25.92 -37.15
N ALA A 22 -29.62 -27.18 -37.12
CA ALA A 22 -29.01 -27.78 -35.93
C ALA A 22 -27.66 -27.13 -35.58
N GLU A 23 -26.86 -26.77 -36.58
CA GLU A 23 -25.59 -26.06 -36.39
C GLU A 23 -25.79 -24.63 -35.91
N ALA A 24 -26.76 -23.91 -36.48
CA ALA A 24 -27.15 -22.58 -36.03
C ALA A 24 -27.63 -22.59 -34.57
N GLU A 25 -28.48 -23.55 -34.21
CA GLU A 25 -28.92 -23.73 -32.81
C GLU A 25 -27.76 -24.05 -31.87
N ASN A 26 -26.79 -24.87 -32.29
CA ASN A 26 -25.62 -25.22 -31.49
C ASN A 26 -24.68 -24.01 -31.29
N ALA A 27 -24.43 -23.24 -32.36
CA ALA A 27 -23.65 -22.02 -32.28
C ALA A 27 -24.31 -20.98 -31.36
N GLN A 28 -25.63 -20.84 -31.45
CA GLN A 28 -26.40 -19.96 -30.58
C GLN A 28 -26.35 -20.39 -29.11
N ARG A 29 -26.40 -21.70 -28.82
CA ARG A 29 -26.22 -22.22 -27.46
C ARG A 29 -24.83 -21.95 -26.90
N LYS A 30 -23.77 -22.10 -27.71
CA LYS A 30 -22.38 -21.80 -27.29
C LYS A 30 -22.15 -20.30 -27.08
N ALA A 31 -22.71 -19.45 -27.93
CA ALA A 31 -22.65 -18.00 -27.75
C ALA A 31 -23.39 -17.58 -26.47
N ALA A 32 -24.56 -18.16 -26.22
CA ALA A 32 -25.31 -17.93 -24.99
C ALA A 32 -24.55 -18.41 -23.74
N SER A 33 -23.92 -19.60 -23.77
CA SER A 33 -23.16 -20.12 -22.64
C SER A 33 -21.97 -19.23 -22.30
N TRP A 34 -21.23 -18.79 -23.32
CA TRP A 34 -20.08 -17.91 -23.13
C TRP A 34 -20.49 -16.53 -22.59
N ALA A 35 -21.59 -15.97 -23.08
CA ALA A 35 -22.14 -14.72 -22.55
C ALA A 35 -22.55 -14.84 -21.07
N THR A 36 -23.13 -15.97 -20.65
CA THR A 36 -23.42 -16.22 -19.22
C THR A 36 -22.16 -16.38 -18.38
N GLU A 37 -21.13 -17.08 -18.86
CA GLU A 37 -19.86 -17.24 -18.14
C GLU A 37 -19.12 -15.90 -17.96
N GLN A 38 -19.10 -15.06 -19.00
CA GLN A 38 -18.47 -13.74 -18.93
C GLN A 38 -19.23 -12.79 -18.00
N SER A 39 -20.56 -12.86 -18.01
CA SER A 39 -21.40 -12.09 -17.07
C SER A 39 -21.20 -12.53 -15.62
N ALA A 40 -21.09 -13.85 -15.37
CA ALA A 40 -20.80 -14.39 -14.05
C ALA A 40 -19.42 -13.96 -13.53
N ALA A 41 -18.38 -14.04 -14.36
CA ALA A 41 -17.03 -13.59 -14.00
C ALA A 41 -16.97 -12.09 -13.67
N ASN A 42 -17.64 -11.25 -14.47
CA ASN A 42 -17.72 -9.81 -14.19
C ASN A 42 -18.54 -9.51 -12.93
N SER A 43 -19.60 -10.28 -12.66
CA SER A 43 -20.40 -10.14 -11.43
C SER A 43 -19.60 -10.51 -10.19
N GLU A 44 -18.85 -11.61 -10.22
CA GLU A 44 -17.98 -12.02 -9.12
C GLU A 44 -16.88 -11.00 -8.85
N GLN A 45 -16.25 -10.46 -9.91
CA GLN A 45 -15.22 -9.43 -9.77
C GLN A 45 -15.80 -8.15 -9.16
N SER A 46 -16.95 -7.68 -9.67
CA SER A 46 -17.65 -6.50 -9.13
C SER A 46 -18.03 -6.68 -7.66
N GLN A 47 -18.46 -7.89 -7.28
CA GLN A 47 -18.79 -8.21 -5.89
C GLN A 47 -17.55 -8.16 -4.99
N ARG A 48 -16.42 -8.76 -5.39
CA ARG A 48 -15.15 -8.69 -4.65
C ARG A 48 -14.63 -7.26 -4.51
N ASP A 49 -14.74 -6.47 -5.57
CA ASP A 49 -14.35 -5.05 -5.53
C ASP A 49 -15.25 -4.28 -4.55
N SER A 50 -16.55 -4.55 -4.54
CA SER A 50 -17.49 -3.92 -3.60
C SER A 50 -17.19 -4.28 -2.13
N GLU A 51 -16.85 -5.53 -1.85
CA GLU A 51 -16.47 -6.01 -0.52
C GLU A 51 -15.15 -5.38 -0.05
N THR A 52 -14.18 -5.27 -0.96
CA THR A 52 -12.89 -4.63 -0.68
C THR A 52 -13.05 -3.14 -0.41
N ILE A 53 -13.87 -2.44 -1.21
CA ILE A 53 -14.19 -1.03 -0.99
C ILE A 53 -14.92 -0.83 0.34
N ALA A 54 -15.84 -1.72 0.70
CA ALA A 54 -16.54 -1.66 1.97
C ALA A 54 -15.58 -1.82 3.17
N ALA A 55 -14.65 -2.78 3.11
CA ALA A 55 -13.63 -2.98 4.13
C ALA A 55 -12.71 -1.75 4.27
N LEU A 56 -12.20 -1.22 3.16
CA LEU A 56 -11.35 -0.01 3.17
C LEU A 56 -12.09 1.22 3.71
N LYS A 57 -13.40 1.32 3.46
CA LYS A 57 -14.22 2.40 3.99
C LYS A 57 -14.41 2.29 5.51
N ASP A 58 -14.54 1.08 6.03
CA ASP A 58 -14.65 0.84 7.46
C ASP A 58 -13.31 1.15 8.16
N ASP A 59 -12.19 0.67 7.61
CA ASP A 59 -10.84 0.98 8.09
C ASP A 59 -10.57 2.49 8.10
N LEU A 60 -10.96 3.18 7.01
CA LEU A 60 -10.83 4.65 6.95
C LEU A 60 -11.66 5.33 8.03
N LYS A 61 -12.87 4.82 8.31
CA LYS A 61 -13.72 5.37 9.37
C LYS A 61 -13.10 5.17 10.74
N THR A 62 -12.60 3.97 11.03
CA THR A 62 -11.88 3.69 12.29
C THR A 62 -10.67 4.61 12.46
N ALA A 63 -9.87 4.79 11.40
CA ALA A 63 -8.71 5.68 11.44
C ALA A 63 -9.08 7.15 11.67
N ILE A 64 -10.21 7.62 11.12
CA ILE A 64 -10.73 8.97 11.36
C ILE A 64 -11.17 9.13 12.83
N ASP A 65 -11.92 8.15 13.36
CA ASP A 65 -12.41 8.19 14.73
C ASP A 65 -11.24 8.14 15.74
N GLU A 66 -10.21 7.33 15.49
CA GLU A 66 -8.97 7.31 16.28
C GLU A 66 -8.21 8.63 16.23
N LYS A 67 -8.12 9.25 15.04
CA LYS A 67 -7.49 10.56 14.87
C LYS A 67 -8.23 11.64 15.68
N GLU A 68 -9.56 11.68 15.63
CA GLU A 68 -10.35 12.64 16.41
C GLU A 68 -10.13 12.45 17.91
N MET A 69 -10.15 11.20 18.40
CA MET A 69 -9.85 10.87 19.80
C MET A 69 -8.46 11.36 20.23
N LEU A 70 -7.42 11.11 19.42
CA LEU A 70 -6.07 11.57 19.70
C LEU A 70 -5.97 13.10 19.68
N GLN A 71 -6.66 13.76 18.76
CA GLN A 71 -6.68 15.21 18.66
C GLN A 71 -7.36 15.86 19.87
N GLN A 72 -8.47 15.31 20.35
CA GLN A 72 -9.12 15.76 21.59
C GLN A 72 -8.21 15.58 22.81
N ARG A 73 -7.52 14.42 22.90
CA ARG A 73 -6.56 14.17 23.98
C ARG A 73 -5.39 15.14 23.98
N ALA A 74 -4.87 15.50 22.79
CA ALA A 74 -3.82 16.50 22.65
C ALA A 74 -4.27 17.87 23.15
N GLN A 75 -5.48 18.31 22.75
CA GLN A 75 -6.06 19.58 23.22
C GLN A 75 -6.25 19.62 24.74
N GLN A 76 -6.69 18.51 25.34
CA GLN A 76 -6.83 18.43 26.79
C GLN A 76 -5.48 18.58 27.50
N LEU A 77 -4.44 17.88 27.01
CA LEU A 77 -3.09 17.97 27.58
C LEU A 77 -2.49 19.37 27.44
N GLU A 78 -2.72 20.06 26.32
CA GLU A 78 -2.29 21.45 26.13
C GLU A 78 -2.96 22.39 27.13
N SER A 79 -4.27 22.23 27.36
CA SER A 79 -5.02 23.00 28.36
C SER A 79 -4.52 22.77 29.78
N ASP A 80 -4.26 21.51 30.14
CA ASP A 80 -3.73 21.13 31.45
C ASP A 80 -2.32 21.71 31.67
N LEU A 81 -1.46 21.67 30.64
CA LEU A 81 -0.12 22.25 30.69
C LEU A 81 -0.16 23.77 30.83
N MET A 82 -1.01 24.47 30.06
CA MET A 82 -1.22 25.90 30.20
C MET A 82 -1.67 26.28 31.61
N THR A 83 -2.58 25.49 32.18
CA THR A 83 -3.04 25.68 33.57
C THR A 83 -1.90 25.51 34.56
N LYS A 84 -1.09 24.45 34.43
CA LYS A 84 0.08 24.21 35.30
C LYS A 84 1.12 25.32 35.17
N ILE A 85 1.42 25.79 33.97
CA ILE A 85 2.34 26.91 33.74
C ILE A 85 1.86 28.16 34.48
N LYS A 86 0.57 28.48 34.41
CA LYS A 86 -0.01 29.62 35.11
C LYS A 86 0.07 29.48 36.64
N VAL A 87 -0.15 28.27 37.17
CA VAL A 87 0.00 27.99 38.60
C VAL A 87 1.45 28.17 39.03
N TYR A 88 2.41 27.56 38.32
CA TYR A 88 3.83 27.69 38.66
C TYR A 88 4.33 29.13 38.57
N LYS A 89 3.87 29.90 37.57
CA LYS A 89 4.20 31.32 37.49
C LYS A 89 3.74 32.08 38.73
N THR A 90 2.50 31.85 39.17
CA THR A 90 1.97 32.46 40.40
C THR A 90 2.77 32.04 41.64
N GLU A 91 3.15 30.76 41.76
CA GLU A 91 3.95 30.28 42.89
C GLU A 91 5.36 30.89 42.92
N VAL A 92 6.00 31.03 41.75
CA VAL A 92 7.31 31.70 41.63
C VAL A 92 7.22 33.17 42.04
N GLU A 93 6.20 33.89 41.58
CA GLU A 93 5.98 35.29 41.96
C GLU A 93 5.75 35.44 43.48
N ARG A 94 4.99 34.51 44.09
CA ARG A 94 4.81 34.49 45.56
C ARG A 94 6.12 34.21 46.30
N ALA A 95 6.90 33.25 45.85
CA ALA A 95 8.18 32.90 46.46
C ALA A 95 9.16 34.08 46.41
N GLN A 96 9.26 34.75 45.26
CA GLN A 96 10.09 35.96 45.09
C GLN A 96 9.64 37.09 46.02
N THR A 97 8.33 37.29 46.16
CA THR A 97 7.79 38.31 47.07
C THR A 97 8.14 37.99 48.53
N ALA A 98 7.98 36.73 48.95
CA ALA A 98 8.31 36.30 50.30
C ALA A 98 9.82 36.41 50.59
N GLU A 99 10.67 36.08 49.61
CA GLU A 99 12.12 36.24 49.72
C GLU A 99 12.53 37.70 49.91
N GLU A 100 11.97 38.62 49.12
CA GLU A 100 12.30 40.05 49.24
C GLU A 100 11.82 40.64 50.57
N VAL A 101 10.65 40.21 51.08
CA VAL A 101 10.18 40.60 52.43
C VAL A 101 11.15 40.12 53.51
N CYS A 102 11.51 38.84 53.50
CA CYS A 102 12.44 38.27 54.48
C CYS A 102 13.81 38.98 54.44
N LYS A 103 14.31 39.29 53.24
CA LYS A 103 15.54 40.05 53.05
C LYS A 103 15.45 41.45 53.65
N GLN A 104 14.34 42.17 53.49
CA GLN A 104 14.17 43.48 54.11
C GLN A 104 14.07 43.42 55.64
N GLU A 105 13.39 42.41 56.19
CA GLU A 105 13.33 42.17 57.62
C GLU A 105 14.73 41.91 58.20
N HIS A 106 15.50 41.03 57.55
CA HIS A 106 16.88 40.74 57.94
C HIS A 106 17.78 41.99 57.86
N LEU A 107 17.68 42.78 56.80
CA LEU A 107 18.43 44.05 56.69
C LEU A 107 18.10 45.01 57.83
N THR A 108 16.82 45.10 58.22
CA THR A 108 16.38 45.94 59.34
C THR A 108 16.99 45.47 60.67
N ILE A 109 17.00 44.15 60.91
CA ILE A 109 17.61 43.56 62.10
C ILE A 109 19.13 43.80 62.12
N ILE A 110 19.82 43.57 61.00
CA ILE A 110 21.27 43.79 60.87
C ILE A 110 21.62 45.25 61.18
N ASN A 111 20.86 46.21 60.64
CA ASN A 111 21.08 47.62 60.90
C ASN A 111 20.88 47.97 62.38
N ARG A 112 19.83 47.43 63.02
CA ARG A 112 19.59 47.62 64.46
C ARG A 112 20.74 47.06 65.31
N LEU A 113 21.14 45.82 65.06
CA LEU A 113 22.23 45.17 65.79
C LEU A 113 23.57 45.86 65.55
N SER A 114 23.80 46.41 64.35
CA SER A 114 25.01 47.20 64.06
C SER A 114 25.04 48.49 64.88
N GLN A 115 23.90 49.16 65.02
CA GLN A 115 23.76 50.35 65.88
C GLN A 115 23.97 50.00 67.35
N GLU A 116 23.30 48.96 67.87
CA GLU A 116 23.46 48.51 69.25
C GLU A 116 24.92 48.14 69.56
N ASN A 117 25.62 47.46 68.64
CA ASN A 117 27.05 47.16 68.79
C ASN A 117 27.91 48.43 68.81
N GLN A 118 27.55 49.46 68.05
CA GLN A 118 28.27 50.73 68.04
C GLN A 118 28.07 51.47 69.36
N ASP A 119 26.85 51.49 69.88
CA ASP A 119 26.49 52.10 71.16
C ASP A 119 27.20 51.39 72.33
N LEU A 120 27.19 50.05 72.34
CA LEU A 120 27.91 49.23 73.34
C LEU A 120 29.42 49.47 73.29
N LYS A 121 30.01 49.63 72.10
CA LYS A 121 31.43 49.98 71.96
C LYS A 121 31.74 51.36 72.55
N MET A 122 30.86 52.35 72.40
CA MET A 122 31.02 53.65 73.02
C MET A 122 30.88 53.57 74.55
N ALA A 123 29.84 52.90 75.05
CA ALA A 123 29.63 52.70 76.48
C ALA A 123 30.80 51.93 77.14
N LEU A 124 31.38 50.93 76.47
CA LEU A 124 32.56 50.22 76.96
C LEU A 124 33.79 51.14 77.03
N LYS A 125 33.96 52.02 76.04
CA LYS A 125 35.05 53.01 76.02
C LYS A 125 34.92 54.03 77.16
N GLU A 126 33.69 54.42 77.50
CA GLU A 126 33.37 55.30 78.63
C GLU A 126 33.56 54.59 79.98
N ALA A 127 33.09 53.35 80.12
CA ALA A 127 33.25 52.55 81.33
C ALA A 127 34.72 52.21 81.63
N GLY A 128 35.53 51.97 80.58
CA GLY A 128 36.98 51.77 80.69
C GLY A 128 37.74 52.99 81.22
N GLN A 129 37.13 54.18 81.20
CA GLN A 129 37.69 55.41 81.76
C GLN A 129 37.23 55.68 83.21
N ALA A 130 36.25 54.94 83.75
CA ALA A 130 35.53 55.30 84.98
C ALA A 130 35.73 54.38 86.20
N GLN A 131 36.70 53.45 86.21
CA GLN A 131 36.94 52.60 87.39
C GLN A 131 38.39 52.61 87.93
N PRO A 132 38.60 53.14 89.14
CA PRO A 132 39.52 52.57 90.11
C PRO A 132 38.82 51.48 90.93
N ARG A 133 39.42 50.29 91.00
CA ARG A 133 38.94 49.14 91.79
C ARG A 133 39.00 49.43 93.29
N SER A 134 38.02 48.93 94.05
CA SER A 134 38.16 48.67 95.48
C SER A 134 37.70 47.23 95.80
N PRO A 135 38.44 46.46 96.62
CA PRO A 135 38.07 45.10 97.01
C PRO A 135 37.65 45.06 98.49
N THR A 136 36.44 44.59 98.76
CA THR A 136 36.06 44.08 100.08
C THR A 136 35.38 42.74 99.83
N PHE A 137 36.08 41.67 100.22
CA PHE A 137 35.78 40.29 99.87
C PHE A 137 35.18 39.59 101.09
N ASP A 138 33.93 39.15 100.97
CA ASP A 138 33.21 38.42 102.02
C ASP A 138 33.25 36.91 101.70
N GLU A 139 34.05 36.16 102.47
CA GLU A 139 34.48 34.79 102.13
C GLU A 139 33.36 33.72 102.23
N SER A 140 32.34 33.94 103.06
CA SER A 140 31.23 32.98 103.25
C SER A 140 30.23 32.99 102.08
N ALA A 141 29.84 34.19 101.61
CA ALA A 141 29.05 34.35 100.40
C ALA A 141 29.80 33.81 99.16
N ASN A 142 31.13 33.96 99.14
CA ASN A 142 31.97 33.44 98.08
C ASN A 142 31.94 31.90 97.98
N HIS A 143 31.91 31.20 99.11
CA HIS A 143 31.86 29.74 99.11
C HIS A 143 30.53 29.19 98.55
N ASN A 144 29.39 29.78 98.93
CA ASN A 144 28.08 29.40 98.40
C ASN A 144 27.95 29.72 96.90
N LEU A 145 28.42 30.91 96.49
CA LEU A 145 28.47 31.29 95.08
C LEU A 145 29.39 30.36 94.27
N LYS A 146 30.50 29.92 94.85
CA LYS A 146 31.40 28.96 94.20
C LYS A 146 30.74 27.60 93.99
N GLN A 147 29.98 27.11 94.97
CA GLN A 147 29.21 25.87 94.83
C GLN A 147 28.12 25.99 93.76
N GLU A 148 27.40 27.11 93.72
CA GLU A 148 26.39 27.39 92.69
C GLU A 148 27.02 27.51 91.29
N VAL A 149 28.17 28.19 91.17
CA VAL A 149 28.96 28.26 89.94
C VAL A 149 29.40 26.88 89.48
N ASP A 150 29.82 26.00 90.38
CA ASP A 150 30.24 24.64 90.02
C ASP A 150 29.06 23.75 89.61
N ILE A 151 27.86 23.97 90.18
CA ILE A 151 26.61 23.33 89.71
C ILE A 151 26.23 23.85 88.32
N LEU A 152 26.27 25.17 88.11
CA LEU A 152 25.95 25.79 86.84
C LEU A 152 26.93 25.37 85.74
N LYS A 153 28.22 25.23 86.04
CA LYS A 153 29.22 24.68 85.11
C LYS A 153 28.86 23.26 84.68
N LYS A 154 28.55 22.36 85.63
CA LYS A 154 28.14 20.98 85.30
C LYS A 154 26.87 20.94 84.46
N GLU A 155 25.93 21.85 84.70
CA GLU A 155 24.70 21.93 83.92
C GLU A 155 24.95 22.52 82.53
N LEU A 156 25.88 23.47 82.40
CA LEU A 156 26.36 24.00 81.12
C LEU A 156 27.03 22.88 80.30
N ASP A 157 27.94 22.12 80.90
CA ASP A 157 28.62 20.99 80.25
C ASP A 157 27.62 19.96 79.71
N LYS A 158 26.56 19.64 80.48
CA LYS A 158 25.49 18.74 80.01
C LYS A 158 24.72 19.33 78.83
N ARG A 159 24.39 20.63 78.88
CA ARG A 159 23.68 21.30 77.79
C ARG A 159 24.54 21.34 76.53
N ASP A 160 25.85 21.57 76.66
CA ASP A 160 26.79 21.54 75.54
C ASP A 160 26.86 20.15 74.90
N VAL A 161 26.86 19.07 75.70
CA VAL A 161 26.77 17.70 75.18
C VAL A 161 25.46 17.45 74.42
N VAL A 162 24.33 17.95 74.94
CA VAL A 162 23.02 17.83 74.26
C VAL A 162 22.99 18.64 72.96
N ILE A 163 23.50 19.87 72.97
CA ILE A 163 23.60 20.73 71.79
C ILE A 163 24.46 20.05 70.72
N ALA A 164 25.65 19.56 71.08
CA ALA A 164 26.53 18.85 70.15
C ALA A 164 25.86 17.61 69.53
N LYS A 165 25.06 16.88 70.33
CA LYS A 165 24.29 15.73 69.83
C LYS A 165 23.20 16.18 68.84
N LEU A 166 22.44 17.22 69.15
CA LEU A 166 21.39 17.74 68.28
C LEU A 166 21.97 18.33 66.98
N GLU A 167 23.11 19.01 67.05
CA GLU A 167 23.84 19.51 65.89
C GLU A 167 24.28 18.36 64.98
N LYS A 168 24.84 17.29 65.56
CA LYS A 168 25.23 16.10 64.80
C LYS A 168 24.03 15.43 64.13
N GLU A 169 22.92 15.24 64.85
CA GLU A 169 21.70 14.66 64.28
C GLU A 169 21.09 15.54 63.16
N CYS A 170 21.16 16.86 63.32
CA CYS A 170 20.73 17.83 62.31
C CYS A 170 21.60 17.72 61.05
N GLN A 171 22.93 17.72 61.21
CA GLN A 171 23.88 17.56 60.12
C GLN A 171 23.68 16.23 59.38
N GLU A 172 23.53 15.11 60.09
CA GLU A 172 23.26 13.81 59.47
C GLU A 172 21.96 13.80 58.66
N LYS A 173 20.89 14.43 59.16
CA LYS A 173 19.62 14.56 58.40
C LYS A 173 19.81 15.39 57.13
N HIS A 174 20.55 16.49 57.21
CA HIS A 174 20.85 17.32 56.04
C HIS A 174 21.71 16.58 55.01
N VAL A 175 22.73 15.84 55.45
CA VAL A 175 23.58 15.02 54.57
C VAL A 175 22.74 13.95 53.86
N ARG A 176 21.94 13.17 54.58
CA ARG A 176 21.05 12.15 53.97
C ARG A 176 20.08 12.76 52.96
N LYS A 177 19.54 13.95 53.25
CA LYS A 177 18.65 14.68 52.32
C LYS A 177 19.41 15.12 51.06
N LEU A 178 20.63 15.64 51.20
CA LEU A 178 21.48 16.02 50.07
C LEU A 178 21.85 14.81 49.21
N GLU A 179 22.22 13.68 49.82
CA GLU A 179 22.51 12.43 49.11
C GLU A 179 21.30 11.93 48.32
N ALA A 180 20.10 11.95 48.92
CA ALA A 180 18.87 11.57 48.23
C ALA A 180 18.57 12.47 47.02
N LEU A 181 18.73 13.79 47.17
CA LEU A 181 18.55 14.75 46.08
C LEU A 181 19.61 14.58 44.98
N GLN A 182 20.86 14.27 45.34
CA GLN A 182 21.92 13.99 44.36
C GLN A 182 21.63 12.72 43.54
N VAL A 183 21.13 11.65 44.17
CA VAL A 183 20.71 10.44 43.44
C VAL A 183 19.56 10.75 42.51
N GLN A 184 18.59 11.57 42.94
CA GLN A 184 17.46 11.95 42.11
C GLN A 184 17.89 12.84 40.93
N LEU A 185 18.84 13.76 41.14
CA LEU A 185 19.41 14.59 40.09
C LEU A 185 20.08 13.73 39.01
N ARG A 186 20.92 12.76 39.39
CA ARG A 186 21.57 11.84 38.43
C ARG A 186 20.55 11.08 37.59
N ARG A 187 19.45 10.61 38.18
CA ARG A 187 18.38 9.93 37.45
C ARG A 187 17.73 10.84 36.41
N TYR A 188 17.48 12.11 36.76
CA TYR A 188 16.96 13.08 35.79
C TYR A 188 17.96 13.39 34.68
N GLU A 189 19.25 13.49 35.00
CA GLU A 189 20.30 13.68 33.99
C GLU A 189 20.36 12.50 33.01
N GLU A 190 20.26 11.26 33.50
CA GLU A 190 20.18 10.05 32.68
C GLU A 190 18.90 10.02 31.82
N GLU A 191 17.75 10.40 32.38
CA GLU A 191 16.49 10.47 31.64
C GLU A 191 16.55 11.52 30.52
N VAL A 192 17.13 12.69 30.79
CA VAL A 192 17.36 13.74 29.78
C VAL A 192 18.30 13.24 28.67
N ALA A 193 19.38 12.52 29.02
CA ALA A 193 20.28 11.94 28.03
C ALA A 193 19.56 10.90 27.14
N ASN A 194 18.72 10.06 27.73
CA ASN A 194 17.92 9.08 26.99
C ASN A 194 16.90 9.75 26.06
N LEU A 195 16.20 10.79 26.53
CA LEU A 195 15.26 11.56 25.70
C LEU A 195 15.97 12.22 24.52
N ASN A 196 17.14 12.84 24.75
CA ASN A 196 17.93 13.42 23.67
C ASN A 196 18.33 12.38 22.63
N ARG A 197 18.73 11.17 23.07
CA ARG A 197 19.06 10.06 22.15
C ARG A 197 17.86 9.67 21.28
N VAL A 198 16.67 9.55 21.87
CA VAL A 198 15.44 9.24 21.12
C VAL A 198 15.11 10.34 20.12
N LEU A 199 15.28 11.61 20.49
CA LEU A 199 15.06 12.73 19.58
C LEU A 199 16.05 12.72 18.40
N ASP A 200 17.31 12.38 18.64
CA ASP A 200 18.31 12.25 17.58
C ASP A 200 18.00 11.08 16.63
N GLU A 201 17.55 9.94 17.17
CA GLU A 201 17.08 8.81 16.36
C GLU A 201 15.85 9.18 15.52
N GLN A 202 14.90 9.94 16.09
CA GLN A 202 13.74 10.45 15.35
C GLN A 202 14.13 11.43 14.24
N ARG A 203 15.06 12.37 14.51
CA ARG A 203 15.59 13.30 13.50
C ARG A 203 16.25 12.54 12.35
N LYS A 204 17.10 11.57 12.67
CA LYS A 204 17.72 10.70 11.67
C LYS A 204 16.67 9.93 10.86
N GLY A 205 15.65 9.37 11.51
CA GLY A 205 14.56 8.68 10.83
C GLY A 205 13.74 9.59 9.90
N ILE A 206 13.59 10.88 10.22
CA ILE A 206 12.98 11.87 9.32
C ILE A 206 13.89 12.12 8.11
N GLU A 207 15.18 12.35 8.33
CA GLU A 207 16.16 12.56 7.24
C GLU A 207 16.23 11.36 6.29
N ASP A 208 16.26 10.14 6.82
CA ASP A 208 16.28 8.90 6.02
C ASP A 208 15.02 8.76 5.16
N ARG A 209 13.83 9.08 5.71
CA ARG A 209 12.58 9.09 4.94
C ARG A 209 12.56 10.16 3.87
N ASP A 210 13.05 11.37 4.17
CA ASP A 210 13.12 12.46 3.20
C ASP A 210 14.08 12.12 2.05
N ASN A 211 15.21 11.48 2.36
CA ASN A 211 16.15 10.97 1.37
C ASN A 211 15.50 9.91 0.49
N LEU A 212 14.76 8.95 1.06
CA LEU A 212 14.03 7.94 0.31
C LEU A 212 12.97 8.57 -0.60
N VAL A 213 12.17 9.52 -0.11
CA VAL A 213 11.18 10.25 -0.93
C VAL A 213 11.85 10.99 -2.07
N ARG A 214 12.99 11.64 -1.81
CA ARG A 214 13.76 12.35 -2.84
C ARG A 214 14.33 11.37 -3.87
N GLN A 215 14.81 10.20 -3.43
CA GLN A 215 15.28 9.13 -4.31
C GLN A 215 14.14 8.60 -5.17
N MET A 216 12.99 8.25 -4.60
CA MET A 216 11.82 7.79 -5.35
C MET A 216 11.35 8.85 -6.37
N ARG A 217 11.35 10.14 -6.00
CA ARG A 217 11.03 11.22 -6.95
C ARG A 217 12.06 11.31 -8.09
N ALA A 218 13.34 11.19 -7.77
CA ALA A 218 14.41 11.22 -8.76
C ALA A 218 14.38 9.98 -9.67
N GLU A 219 14.04 8.80 -9.12
CA GLU A 219 13.80 7.57 -9.87
C GLU A 219 12.59 7.73 -10.78
N SER A 220 11.42 8.14 -10.27
CA SER A 220 10.24 8.45 -11.10
C SER A 220 10.51 9.48 -12.21
N GLN A 221 11.42 10.43 -11.99
CA GLN A 221 11.87 11.37 -13.01
C GLN A 221 12.88 10.78 -13.99
N LYS A 222 13.77 9.86 -13.55
CA LYS A 222 14.78 9.19 -14.39
C LYS A 222 14.21 8.06 -15.23
N THR A 223 13.33 7.23 -14.68
CA THR A 223 12.59 6.20 -15.42
C THR A 223 11.36 6.75 -16.10
N GLY A 224 11.14 8.08 -16.05
CA GLY A 224 10.11 8.83 -16.77
C GLY A 224 8.99 7.93 -17.23
N GLY A 225 8.14 7.45 -16.31
CA GLY A 225 7.12 6.44 -16.63
C GLY A 225 6.24 6.86 -17.81
N GLN A 226 6.17 8.16 -18.09
CA GLN A 226 5.60 8.75 -19.30
C GLN A 226 6.32 8.32 -20.60
N ALA A 227 7.66 8.37 -20.67
CA ALA A 227 8.44 8.01 -21.85
C ALA A 227 8.42 6.50 -22.12
N GLU A 228 8.49 5.67 -21.08
CA GLU A 228 8.36 4.21 -21.21
C GLU A 228 6.93 3.80 -21.58
N LEU A 229 5.91 4.48 -21.03
CA LEU A 229 4.51 4.31 -21.43
C LEU A 229 4.26 4.76 -22.87
N GLU A 230 4.80 5.90 -23.30
CA GLU A 230 4.72 6.39 -24.67
C GLU A 230 5.42 5.41 -25.64
N GLN A 231 6.56 4.86 -25.26
CA GLN A 231 7.25 3.83 -26.04
C GLN A 231 6.41 2.55 -26.15
N LEU A 232 5.86 2.04 -25.03
CA LEU A 232 4.99 0.86 -25.04
C LEU A 232 3.71 1.09 -25.84
N GLN A 233 3.11 2.27 -25.78
CA GLN A 233 1.95 2.64 -26.59
C GLN A 233 2.28 2.70 -28.08
N ALA A 234 3.46 3.23 -28.44
CA ALA A 234 3.94 3.23 -29.81
C ALA A 234 4.21 1.81 -30.33
N GLU A 235 4.84 0.96 -29.52
CA GLU A 235 5.10 -0.44 -29.83
C GLU A 235 3.80 -1.25 -29.98
N HIS A 236 2.84 -1.06 -29.07
CA HIS A 236 1.52 -1.69 -29.15
C HIS A 236 0.76 -1.24 -30.41
N SER A 237 0.77 0.06 -30.73
CA SER A 237 0.14 0.59 -31.94
C SER A 237 0.76 0.02 -33.21
N ARG A 238 2.10 -0.08 -33.24
CA ARG A 238 2.83 -0.72 -34.35
C ARG A 238 2.51 -2.20 -34.47
N CYS A 239 2.42 -2.93 -33.35
CA CYS A 239 2.02 -4.33 -33.35
C CYS A 239 0.60 -4.52 -33.90
N GLY A 240 -0.35 -3.67 -33.47
CA GLY A 240 -1.72 -3.67 -34.00
C GLY A 240 -1.77 -3.45 -35.51
N GLN A 241 -1.00 -2.50 -36.04
CA GLN A 241 -0.89 -2.27 -37.49
C GLN A 241 -0.30 -3.49 -38.23
N GLN A 242 0.71 -4.14 -37.66
CA GLN A 242 1.30 -5.35 -38.25
C GLN A 242 0.32 -6.52 -38.28
N ILE A 243 -0.44 -6.73 -37.20
CA ILE A 243 -1.48 -7.76 -37.13
C ILE A 243 -2.54 -7.48 -38.20
N GLN A 244 -3.02 -6.25 -38.30
CA GLN A 244 -4.03 -5.87 -39.30
C GLN A 244 -3.52 -6.09 -40.74
N ALA A 245 -2.29 -5.68 -41.04
CA ALA A 245 -1.68 -5.92 -42.36
C ALA A 245 -1.54 -7.42 -42.67
N LYS A 246 -1.16 -8.23 -41.68
CA LYS A 246 -1.08 -9.70 -41.82
C LYS A 246 -2.46 -10.34 -41.99
N GLN A 247 -3.47 -9.85 -41.30
CA GLN A 247 -4.86 -10.29 -41.45
C GLN A 247 -5.36 -10.05 -42.89
N GLN A 248 -5.15 -8.84 -43.42
CA GLN A 248 -5.51 -8.49 -44.80
C GLN A 248 -4.74 -9.33 -45.84
N GLN A 249 -3.45 -9.56 -45.60
CA GLN A 249 -2.63 -10.42 -46.46
C GLN A 249 -3.18 -11.86 -46.48
N LEU A 250 -3.56 -12.40 -45.31
CA LEU A 250 -4.10 -13.74 -45.18
C LEU A 250 -5.46 -13.87 -45.87
N GLU A 251 -6.33 -12.88 -45.71
CA GLU A 251 -7.64 -12.82 -46.39
C GLU A 251 -7.48 -12.80 -47.92
N THR A 252 -6.54 -11.99 -48.43
CA THR A 252 -6.21 -11.95 -49.86
C THR A 252 -5.73 -13.31 -50.38
N LEU A 253 -4.82 -13.97 -49.65
CA LEU A 253 -4.30 -15.28 -50.03
C LEU A 253 -5.39 -16.37 -49.98
N MET A 254 -6.30 -16.30 -49.01
CA MET A 254 -7.44 -17.22 -48.94
C MET A 254 -8.37 -17.05 -50.14
N GLN A 255 -8.72 -15.81 -50.51
CA GLN A 255 -9.53 -15.54 -51.70
C GLN A 255 -8.85 -16.06 -52.98
N GLN A 256 -7.54 -15.85 -53.11
CA GLN A 256 -6.76 -16.38 -54.23
C GLN A 256 -6.75 -17.91 -54.27
N LEU A 257 -6.59 -18.57 -53.13
CA LEU A 257 -6.59 -20.03 -53.04
C LEU A 257 -7.95 -20.61 -53.44
N GLU A 258 -9.04 -20.01 -52.95
CA GLU A 258 -10.40 -20.42 -53.33
C GLU A 258 -10.64 -20.20 -54.83
N GLN A 259 -10.10 -19.13 -55.40
CA GLN A 259 -10.26 -18.82 -56.83
C GLN A 259 -9.54 -19.84 -57.69
N GLN A 260 -8.31 -20.17 -57.34
CA GLN A 260 -7.55 -21.23 -58.00
C GLN A 260 -8.23 -22.58 -57.88
N ALA A 261 -8.81 -22.91 -56.71
CA ALA A 261 -9.54 -24.15 -56.52
C ALA A 261 -10.79 -24.23 -57.41
N GLU A 262 -11.54 -23.14 -57.56
CA GLU A 262 -12.69 -23.09 -58.47
C GLU A 262 -12.29 -23.22 -59.93
N GLU A 263 -11.22 -22.53 -60.35
CA GLU A 263 -10.69 -22.62 -61.71
C GLU A 263 -10.25 -24.05 -62.04
N ILE A 264 -9.49 -24.70 -61.16
CA ILE A 264 -9.05 -26.10 -61.34
C ILE A 264 -10.24 -27.05 -61.43
N LEU A 265 -11.23 -26.89 -60.55
CA LEU A 265 -12.43 -27.72 -60.57
C LEU A 265 -13.22 -27.52 -61.86
N THR A 266 -13.36 -26.27 -62.31
CA THR A 266 -14.05 -25.93 -63.56
C THR A 266 -13.36 -26.53 -64.77
N THR A 267 -12.04 -26.33 -64.91
CA THR A 267 -11.25 -26.92 -66.00
C THR A 267 -11.32 -28.44 -65.99
N LYS A 268 -11.30 -29.08 -64.81
CA LYS A 268 -11.40 -30.54 -64.69
C LYS A 268 -12.79 -31.05 -65.08
N ILE A 269 -13.85 -30.34 -64.70
CA ILE A 269 -15.23 -30.66 -65.10
C ILE A 269 -15.38 -30.54 -66.63
N GLU A 270 -14.86 -29.47 -67.23
CA GLU A 270 -14.88 -29.27 -68.69
C GLU A 270 -14.13 -30.39 -69.42
N ALA A 271 -12.93 -30.75 -68.96
CA ALA A 271 -12.13 -31.82 -69.54
C ALA A 271 -12.81 -33.20 -69.45
N LEU A 272 -13.40 -33.54 -68.30
CA LEU A 272 -14.16 -34.79 -68.15
C LEU A 272 -15.44 -34.79 -68.99
N THR A 273 -16.13 -33.65 -69.11
CA THR A 273 -17.30 -33.51 -69.96
C THR A 273 -16.95 -33.74 -71.43
N ALA A 274 -15.86 -33.13 -71.92
CA ALA A 274 -15.36 -33.35 -73.26
C ALA A 274 -14.99 -34.83 -73.49
N SER A 275 -14.30 -35.46 -72.53
CA SER A 275 -13.96 -36.88 -72.60
C SER A 275 -15.19 -37.80 -72.62
N MET A 276 -16.25 -37.48 -71.86
CA MET A 276 -17.53 -38.20 -71.95
C MET A 276 -18.15 -38.07 -73.33
N CYS A 277 -18.21 -36.86 -73.89
CA CYS A 277 -18.76 -36.65 -75.22
C CYS A 277 -17.97 -37.41 -76.30
N GLU A 278 -16.65 -37.48 -76.17
CA GLU A 278 -15.78 -38.28 -77.06
C GLU A 278 -16.11 -39.78 -76.94
N LYS A 279 -16.27 -40.30 -75.71
CA LYS A 279 -16.66 -41.70 -75.48
C LYS A 279 -18.05 -41.99 -76.06
N ASP A 280 -19.01 -41.07 -75.92
CA ASP A 280 -20.34 -41.19 -76.52
C ASP A 280 -20.31 -41.20 -78.05
N ALA A 281 -19.50 -40.33 -78.66
CA ALA A 281 -19.29 -40.33 -80.11
C ALA A 281 -18.66 -41.65 -80.58
N ASN A 282 -17.65 -42.16 -79.88
CA ASN A 282 -17.00 -43.42 -80.20
C ASN A 282 -17.94 -44.63 -80.07
N ILE A 283 -18.79 -44.67 -79.04
CA ILE A 283 -19.82 -45.71 -78.90
C ILE A 283 -20.81 -45.65 -80.06
N ALA A 284 -21.31 -44.46 -80.40
CA ALA A 284 -22.26 -44.27 -81.50
C ALA A 284 -21.66 -44.66 -82.86
N LEU A 285 -20.38 -44.33 -83.11
CA LEU A 285 -19.66 -44.72 -84.31
C LEU A 285 -19.53 -46.25 -84.43
N ILE A 286 -19.12 -46.95 -83.36
CA ILE A 286 -19.00 -48.41 -83.37
C ILE A 286 -20.37 -49.08 -83.55
N GLN A 287 -21.44 -48.50 -82.99
CA GLN A 287 -22.80 -49.01 -83.12
C GLN A 287 -23.38 -48.83 -84.54
N THR A 288 -22.92 -47.83 -85.28
CA THR A 288 -23.38 -47.52 -86.65
C THR A 288 -22.50 -48.09 -87.76
N ALA A 289 -21.25 -48.47 -87.45
CA ALA A 289 -20.28 -49.01 -88.40
C ALA A 289 -20.37 -50.55 -88.56
N GLY A 290 -21.34 -51.03 -89.35
CA GLY A 290 -21.35 -52.39 -89.90
C GLY A 290 -21.72 -53.54 -88.93
N PRO A 291 -21.66 -54.82 -89.36
CA PRO A 291 -22.20 -55.94 -88.60
C PRO A 291 -21.43 -56.17 -87.28
N GLN A 292 -22.20 -56.17 -86.17
CA GLN A 292 -21.71 -56.39 -84.80
C GLN A 292 -21.00 -57.74 -84.69
N ASN A 293 -19.75 -57.74 -84.23
CA ASN A 293 -18.97 -58.94 -83.95
C ASN A 293 -18.57 -58.98 -82.46
N ALA A 294 -18.02 -60.10 -82.00
CA ALA A 294 -17.66 -60.27 -80.59
C ALA A 294 -16.67 -59.19 -80.09
N SER A 295 -15.76 -58.71 -80.95
CA SER A 295 -14.81 -57.64 -80.61
C SER A 295 -15.42 -56.25 -80.54
N SER A 296 -16.40 -55.91 -81.40
CA SER A 296 -17.08 -54.61 -81.35
C SER A 296 -17.89 -54.51 -80.06
N ASN A 297 -18.59 -55.59 -79.68
CA ASN A 297 -19.34 -55.66 -78.43
C ASN A 297 -18.45 -55.54 -77.19
N SER A 298 -17.28 -56.20 -77.15
CA SER A 298 -16.37 -56.05 -75.99
C SER A 298 -15.79 -54.64 -75.89
N THR A 299 -15.52 -54.00 -77.03
CA THR A 299 -15.02 -52.62 -77.08
C THR A 299 -16.07 -51.62 -76.61
N VAL A 300 -17.33 -51.79 -77.02
CA VAL A 300 -18.46 -50.97 -76.55
C VAL A 300 -18.65 -51.14 -75.04
N GLN A 301 -18.63 -52.36 -74.51
CA GLN A 301 -18.73 -52.59 -73.06
C GLN A 301 -17.61 -51.89 -72.27
N LYS A 302 -16.38 -51.92 -72.79
CA LYS A 302 -15.25 -51.22 -72.17
C LYS A 302 -15.43 -49.70 -72.19
N LEU A 303 -15.87 -49.13 -73.30
CA LEU A 303 -16.15 -47.69 -73.39
C LEU A 303 -17.31 -47.27 -72.48
N MET A 304 -18.31 -48.14 -72.31
CA MET A 304 -19.42 -47.91 -71.38
C MET A 304 -18.96 -47.89 -69.93
N SER A 305 -18.09 -48.81 -69.51
CA SER A 305 -17.58 -48.83 -68.13
C SER A 305 -16.65 -47.65 -67.83
N GLU A 306 -15.81 -47.25 -68.80
CA GLU A 306 -15.01 -46.02 -68.71
C GLU A 306 -15.92 -44.79 -68.63
N LYS A 307 -16.98 -44.73 -69.43
CA LYS A 307 -17.97 -43.64 -69.39
C LYS A 307 -18.67 -43.55 -68.02
N GLU A 308 -19.10 -44.67 -67.44
CA GLU A 308 -19.71 -44.68 -66.10
C GLU A 308 -18.73 -44.18 -65.02
N THR A 309 -17.46 -44.54 -65.15
CA THR A 309 -16.39 -44.06 -64.25
C THR A 309 -16.24 -42.53 -64.37
N ILE A 310 -16.15 -42.02 -65.60
CA ILE A 310 -16.03 -40.57 -65.85
C ILE A 310 -17.28 -39.84 -65.35
N GLN A 311 -18.48 -40.39 -65.58
CA GLN A 311 -19.74 -39.80 -65.12
C GLN A 311 -19.81 -39.70 -63.59
N THR A 312 -19.27 -40.70 -62.89
CA THR A 312 -19.19 -40.70 -61.43
C THR A 312 -18.23 -39.62 -60.94
N GLN A 313 -17.04 -39.52 -61.54
CA GLN A 313 -16.06 -38.48 -61.22
C GLN A 313 -16.60 -37.07 -61.51
N LEU A 314 -17.32 -36.90 -62.62
CA LEU A 314 -17.93 -35.62 -63.00
C LEU A 314 -18.92 -35.15 -61.91
N ARG A 315 -19.82 -36.03 -61.46
CA ARG A 315 -20.76 -35.68 -60.37
C ARG A 315 -20.03 -35.27 -59.10
N GLN A 316 -19.00 -36.03 -58.70
CA GLN A 316 -18.23 -35.73 -57.50
C GLN A 316 -17.56 -34.35 -57.57
N LEU A 317 -16.95 -34.02 -58.71
CA LEU A 317 -16.30 -32.73 -58.90
C LEU A 317 -17.30 -31.57 -58.99
N THR A 318 -18.45 -31.77 -59.64
CA THR A 318 -19.53 -30.77 -59.66
C THR A 318 -20.03 -30.49 -58.24
N PHE A 319 -20.26 -31.52 -57.43
CA PHE A 319 -20.63 -31.33 -56.02
C PHE A 319 -19.55 -30.58 -55.22
N ALA A 320 -18.27 -30.92 -55.43
CA ALA A 320 -17.17 -30.24 -54.75
C ALA A 320 -17.08 -28.75 -55.13
N ARG A 321 -17.28 -28.42 -56.41
CA ARG A 321 -17.30 -27.03 -56.90
C ARG A 321 -18.47 -26.25 -56.32
N ASP A 322 -19.67 -26.83 -56.32
CA ASP A 322 -20.87 -26.16 -55.82
C ASP A 322 -20.78 -25.95 -54.28
N ALA A 323 -20.19 -26.89 -53.55
CA ALA A 323 -19.89 -26.73 -52.12
C ALA A 323 -18.89 -25.60 -51.86
N LEU A 324 -17.84 -25.48 -52.68
CA LEU A 324 -16.88 -24.38 -52.59
C LEU A 324 -17.54 -23.03 -52.89
N ALA A 325 -18.44 -22.97 -53.87
CA ALA A 325 -19.19 -21.77 -54.19
C ALA A 325 -20.16 -21.34 -53.07
N GLU A 326 -20.79 -22.28 -52.38
CA GLU A 326 -21.62 -21.99 -51.20
C GLU A 326 -20.79 -21.54 -50.00
N GLN A 327 -19.63 -22.14 -49.76
CA GLN A 327 -18.73 -21.73 -48.68
C GLN A 327 -18.28 -20.26 -48.85
N ARG A 328 -18.09 -19.81 -50.08
CA ARG A 328 -17.78 -18.42 -50.41
C ARG A 328 -18.91 -17.45 -50.13
N LYS A 329 -20.17 -17.84 -50.38
CA LYS A 329 -21.34 -16.98 -50.10
C LYS A 329 -21.63 -16.85 -48.60
N ALA A 330 -21.20 -17.82 -47.81
CA ALA A 330 -21.44 -17.87 -46.37
C ALA A 330 -20.42 -17.07 -45.53
N ARG A 331 -19.36 -16.53 -46.15
CA ARG A 331 -18.34 -15.68 -45.52
C ARG A 331 -18.60 -14.20 -45.82
#